data_AF-A0A1C8ZV90-F1
#
_entry.id   AF-A0A1C8ZV90-F1
#
_cell.length_a   1.000
_cell.length_b   1.000
_cell.length_c   1.000
_cell.angle_alpha   90.00
_cell.angle_beta   90.00
_cell.angle_gamma   90.00
#
_symmetry.space_group_name_H-M   'P 1'
#
loop_
_entity.id
_entity.type
_entity.pdbx_description
1 polymer ?
#
loop_
_entity_poly.entity_id
_entity_poly.type
_entity_poly.pdbx_seq_one_letter_code
_entity_poly.pdbx_strand_id
1 'polypeptide(L)'
;MNKNVIVPILLAILVTSILVTSEIYLGPILSIRFAIVQQPAVVYGAYLNLGNLTPGEYGNASISGTINVYKPGVYNLSINPVLGEAFSQYTITLSLTNSTSATTLTFSNGYPYYQAIYLNQGDYTVYITLSYQVSNNPTIYNYSGPVMYVFYSS
;
A
#
# COMPACT_ATOMS: atom_id res chain seq x y z
N MET A 1 30.55 -10.00 108.82
CA MET A 1 30.58 -11.06 107.79
C MET A 1 29.60 -10.68 106.69
N ASN A 2 30.12 -10.62 105.45
CA ASN A 2 29.45 -10.35 104.17
C ASN A 2 28.19 -11.24 104.00
N LYS A 3 27.16 -10.86 103.22
CA LYS A 3 27.24 -10.71 101.76
C LYS A 3 26.04 -9.94 101.20
N ASN A 4 26.34 -8.95 100.35
CA ASN A 4 25.42 -8.37 99.37
C ASN A 4 24.99 -9.47 98.38
N VAL A 5 23.69 -9.59 98.11
CA VAL A 5 23.20 -10.33 96.93
C VAL A 5 22.43 -9.35 96.05
N ILE A 6 23.08 -8.98 94.95
CA ILE A 6 22.52 -8.22 93.83
C ILE A 6 21.83 -9.25 92.94
N VAL A 7 20.58 -9.00 92.55
CA VAL A 7 19.91 -9.72 91.45
C VAL A 7 19.79 -8.76 90.27
N PRO A 8 20.29 -9.11 89.07
CA PRO A 8 20.28 -8.21 87.93
C PRO A 8 18.89 -8.16 87.28
N ILE A 9 18.48 -6.95 86.85
CA ILE A 9 17.33 -6.71 85.98
C ILE A 9 17.74 -7.09 84.56
N LEU A 10 17.08 -8.09 83.97
CA LEU A 10 17.26 -8.43 82.55
C LEU A 10 16.26 -7.62 81.72
N LEU A 11 16.70 -6.49 81.16
CA LEU A 11 15.91 -5.71 80.21
C LEU A 11 16.10 -6.33 78.81
N ALA A 12 15.16 -7.14 78.36
CA ALA A 12 15.16 -7.65 76.99
C ALA A 12 14.67 -6.55 76.03
N ILE A 13 15.60 -5.90 75.33
CA ILE A 13 15.26 -4.99 74.22
C ILE A 13 14.90 -5.87 73.02
N LEU A 14 13.61 -5.96 72.70
CA LEU A 14 13.14 -6.62 71.48
C LEU A 14 13.39 -5.66 70.31
N VAL A 15 14.51 -5.83 69.60
CA VAL A 15 14.72 -5.16 68.32
C VAL A 15 13.86 -5.88 67.29
N THR A 16 12.66 -5.38 67.02
CA THR A 16 11.87 -5.84 65.88
C THR A 16 12.50 -5.29 64.62
N SER A 17 13.29 -6.11 63.93
CA SER A 17 13.79 -5.78 62.60
C SER A 17 12.61 -5.62 61.66
N ILE A 18 12.39 -4.40 61.19
CA ILE A 18 11.44 -4.11 60.13
C ILE A 18 12.06 -4.71 58.85
N LEU A 19 11.42 -5.70 58.26
CA LEU A 19 11.82 -6.22 56.96
C LEU A 19 11.57 -5.13 55.92
N VAL A 20 12.63 -4.41 55.57
CA VAL A 20 12.66 -3.60 54.35
C VAL A 20 12.89 -4.57 53.20
N THR A 21 11.83 -4.96 52.50
CA THR A 21 11.97 -5.72 51.26
C THR A 21 12.40 -4.76 50.18
N SER A 22 13.67 -4.82 49.78
CA SER A 22 14.14 -4.13 48.58
C SER A 22 13.79 -4.99 47.36
N GLU A 23 13.10 -4.39 46.40
CA GLU A 23 12.90 -5.02 45.10
C GLU A 23 14.11 -4.71 44.21
N ILE A 24 14.69 -5.75 43.61
CA ILE A 24 15.76 -5.60 42.62
C ILE A 24 15.12 -5.59 41.24
N TYR A 25 15.25 -4.47 40.53
CA TYR A 25 14.87 -4.39 39.14
C TYR A 25 15.86 -5.21 38.28
N LEU A 26 15.37 -6.28 37.64
CA LEU A 26 16.17 -7.21 36.83
C LEU A 26 16.03 -6.98 35.32
N GLY A 27 15.23 -6.01 34.89
CA GLY A 27 14.94 -5.72 33.48
C GLY A 27 13.56 -6.23 33.02
N PRO A 28 13.15 -5.89 31.79
CA PRO A 28 11.83 -6.24 31.27
C PRO A 28 11.79 -7.71 30.81
N ILE A 29 10.66 -8.38 31.08
CA ILE A 29 10.37 -9.73 30.54
C ILE A 29 10.04 -9.66 29.03
N LEU A 30 9.52 -8.53 28.57
CA LEU A 30 9.16 -8.32 27.16
C LEU A 30 9.45 -6.88 26.75
N SER A 31 10.20 -6.74 25.66
CA SER A 31 10.39 -5.47 24.95
C SER A 31 9.84 -5.62 23.53
N ILE A 32 8.84 -4.83 23.18
CA ILE A 32 8.24 -4.80 21.84
C ILE A 32 8.72 -3.55 21.09
N ARG A 33 9.12 -3.71 19.83
CA ARG A 33 9.39 -2.61 18.90
C ARG A 33 8.71 -2.90 17.57
N PHE A 34 7.99 -1.93 17.04
CA PHE A 34 7.36 -2.00 15.72
C PHE A 34 7.43 -0.65 14.99
N ALA A 35 7.29 -0.71 13.67
CA ALA A 35 7.08 0.46 12.81
C ALA A 35 5.92 0.14 11.85
N ILE A 36 4.96 1.05 11.74
CA ILE A 36 3.83 0.92 10.80
C ILE A 36 4.18 1.76 9.57
N VAL A 37 4.34 1.10 8.42
CA VAL A 37 4.53 1.79 7.13
C VAL A 37 3.19 1.82 6.42
N GLN A 38 2.60 3.01 6.28
CA GLN A 38 1.35 3.17 5.54
C GLN A 38 1.66 3.40 4.06
N GLN A 39 1.08 2.57 3.18
CA GLN A 39 1.15 2.82 1.74
C GLN A 39 0.36 4.08 1.38
N PRO A 40 0.84 4.89 0.41
CA PRO A 40 0.14 6.12 0.02
C PRO A 40 -1.22 5.83 -0.64
N ALA A 41 -1.35 4.69 -1.32
CA ALA A 41 -2.60 4.21 -1.90
C ALA A 41 -2.58 2.68 -2.06
N VAL A 42 -3.75 2.09 -2.28
CA VAL A 42 -3.93 0.69 -2.70
C VAL A 42 -4.71 0.67 -4.02
N VAL A 43 -4.24 -0.11 -4.99
CA VAL A 43 -4.86 -0.25 -6.32
C VAL A 43 -5.48 -1.63 -6.44
N TYR A 44 -6.76 -1.68 -6.79
CA TYR A 44 -7.45 -2.90 -7.18
C TYR A 44 -7.62 -2.90 -8.70
N GLY A 45 -6.73 -3.64 -9.37
CA GLY A 45 -6.68 -3.71 -10.83
C GLY A 45 -7.94 -4.33 -11.44
N ALA A 46 -8.16 -4.02 -12.71
CA ALA A 46 -9.22 -4.61 -13.52
C ALA A 46 -8.64 -5.60 -14.53
N TYR A 47 -9.39 -6.67 -14.81
CA TYR A 47 -8.99 -7.68 -15.80
C TYR A 47 -9.87 -7.59 -17.05
N LEU A 48 -9.33 -7.05 -18.13
CA LEU A 48 -10.02 -6.94 -19.42
C LEU A 48 -9.70 -8.15 -20.30
N ASN A 49 -10.71 -8.98 -20.56
CA ASN A 49 -10.59 -10.09 -21.50
C ASN A 49 -11.08 -9.65 -22.89
N LEU A 50 -10.18 -9.63 -23.86
CA LEU A 50 -10.50 -9.30 -25.25
C LEU A 50 -10.90 -10.53 -26.09
N GLY A 51 -10.76 -11.74 -25.55
CA GLY A 51 -11.01 -12.98 -26.28
C GLY A 51 -9.98 -13.24 -27.38
N ASN A 52 -10.42 -13.94 -28.43
CA ASN A 52 -9.59 -14.23 -29.59
C ASN A 52 -9.75 -13.12 -30.63
N LEU A 53 -8.65 -12.48 -30.98
CA LEU A 53 -8.62 -11.38 -31.95
C LEU A 53 -7.97 -11.82 -33.26
N THR A 54 -8.40 -11.21 -34.37
CA THR A 54 -7.88 -11.47 -35.71
C THR A 54 -7.01 -10.30 -36.22
N PRO A 55 -5.99 -10.55 -37.07
CA PRO A 55 -5.18 -9.48 -37.64
C PRO A 55 -6.03 -8.44 -38.38
N GLY A 56 -5.78 -7.16 -38.09
CA GLY A 56 -6.52 -6.04 -38.67
C GLY A 56 -7.87 -5.73 -38.00
N GLU A 57 -8.31 -6.52 -37.02
CA GLU A 57 -9.56 -6.32 -36.29
C GLU A 57 -9.56 -5.00 -35.52
N TYR A 58 -10.71 -4.31 -35.53
CA TYR A 58 -10.96 -3.12 -34.72
C TYR A 58 -11.88 -3.48 -33.56
N GLY A 59 -11.59 -2.94 -32.38
CA GLY A 59 -12.40 -3.19 -31.20
C GLY A 59 -12.40 -2.04 -30.20
N ASN A 60 -13.41 -2.07 -29.34
CA ASN A 60 -13.52 -1.23 -28.16
C ASN A 60 -14.00 -2.08 -26.99
N ALA A 61 -13.37 -1.91 -25.83
CA ALA A 61 -13.73 -2.61 -24.62
C ALA A 61 -13.55 -1.71 -23.40
N SER A 62 -14.44 -1.86 -22.42
CA SER A 62 -14.43 -1.06 -21.19
C SER A 62 -14.50 -1.93 -19.95
N ILE A 63 -13.84 -1.49 -18.88
CA ILE A 63 -13.86 -2.12 -17.57
C ILE A 63 -13.64 -1.07 -16.48
N SER A 64 -13.93 -1.40 -15.22
CA SER A 64 -13.65 -0.54 -14.07
C SER A 64 -12.73 -1.21 -13.06
N GLY A 65 -11.83 -0.42 -12.47
CA GLY A 65 -11.06 -0.77 -11.28
C GLY A 65 -11.23 0.27 -10.18
N THR A 66 -10.49 0.14 -9.08
CA THR A 66 -10.53 1.12 -7.98
C THR A 66 -9.14 1.49 -7.45
N ILE A 67 -8.99 2.73 -7.00
CA ILE A 67 -7.79 3.22 -6.32
C ILE A 67 -8.23 3.88 -5.02
N ASN A 68 -7.78 3.33 -3.89
CA ASN A 68 -8.00 3.93 -2.58
C ASN A 68 -6.78 4.76 -2.20
N VAL A 69 -6.93 6.08 -2.26
CA VAL A 69 -5.85 7.04 -1.98
C VAL A 69 -5.90 7.40 -0.49
N TYR A 70 -4.86 7.05 0.26
CA TYR A 70 -4.73 7.35 1.69
C TYR A 70 -3.92 8.62 1.96
N LYS A 71 -2.96 8.93 1.07
CA LYS A 71 -2.15 10.14 1.14
C LYS A 71 -2.34 10.98 -0.12
N PRO A 72 -2.79 12.24 0.00
CA PRO A 72 -2.83 13.16 -1.12
C PRO A 72 -1.43 13.36 -1.73
N GLY A 73 -1.36 13.52 -3.04
CA GLY A 73 -0.08 13.77 -3.71
C GLY A 73 -0.10 13.46 -5.19
N VAL A 74 1.08 13.46 -5.79
CA VAL A 74 1.26 13.17 -7.21
C VAL A 74 1.46 11.67 -7.42
N TYR A 75 0.60 11.10 -8.25
CA TYR A 75 0.65 9.72 -8.70
C TYR A 75 1.01 9.71 -10.18
N ASN A 76 1.84 8.76 -10.56
CA ASN A 76 2.28 8.58 -11.92
C ASN A 76 1.72 7.30 -12.49
N LEU A 77 1.07 7.41 -13.64
CA LEU A 77 0.52 6.29 -14.37
C LEU A 77 1.40 6.03 -15.58
N SER A 78 1.81 4.79 -15.77
CA SER A 78 2.55 4.37 -16.96
C SER A 78 1.90 3.20 -17.68
N ILE A 79 2.12 3.12 -18.98
CA ILE A 79 1.67 2.02 -19.82
C ILE A 79 2.84 1.09 -20.14
N ASN A 80 2.55 -0.21 -20.10
CA ASN A 80 3.43 -1.24 -20.61
C ASN A 80 3.48 -1.16 -22.15
N PRO A 81 4.68 -1.00 -22.76
CA PRO A 81 4.80 -0.88 -24.22
C PRO A 81 4.36 -2.13 -24.99
N VAL A 82 4.13 -3.27 -24.31
CA VAL A 82 3.69 -4.53 -24.90
C VAL A 82 2.46 -4.41 -25.80
N LEU A 83 1.59 -3.42 -25.58
CA LEU A 83 0.45 -3.17 -26.46
C LEU A 83 0.85 -2.83 -27.90
N GLY A 84 2.00 -2.15 -28.09
CA GLY A 84 2.51 -1.82 -29.41
C GLY A 84 2.98 -3.03 -30.22
N GLU A 85 3.19 -4.17 -29.56
CA GLU A 85 3.58 -5.44 -30.21
C GLU A 85 2.37 -6.21 -30.77
N ALA A 86 1.17 -5.98 -30.21
CA ALA A 86 -0.07 -6.61 -30.64
C ALA A 86 -0.94 -5.68 -31.52
N PHE A 87 -0.92 -4.38 -31.26
CA PHE A 87 -1.84 -3.40 -31.85
C PHE A 87 -1.10 -2.36 -32.71
N SER A 88 -1.59 -2.15 -33.93
CA SER A 88 -1.07 -1.10 -34.83
C SER A 88 -1.55 0.29 -34.40
N GLN A 89 -2.68 0.35 -33.70
CA GLN A 89 -3.21 1.53 -33.04
C GLN A 89 -3.87 1.13 -31.73
N TYR A 90 -3.66 1.90 -30.66
CA TYR A 90 -4.48 1.81 -29.46
C TYR A 90 -4.67 3.18 -28.83
N THR A 91 -5.76 3.31 -28.08
CA THR A 91 -6.04 4.43 -27.19
C THR A 91 -6.63 3.87 -25.89
N ILE A 92 -6.03 4.21 -24.77
CA ILE A 92 -6.54 3.93 -23.42
C ILE A 92 -7.00 5.24 -22.81
N THR A 93 -8.27 5.30 -22.42
CA THR A 93 -8.84 6.40 -21.65
C THR A 93 -9.14 5.93 -20.24
N LEU A 94 -8.67 6.68 -19.25
CA LEU A 94 -8.92 6.47 -17.83
C LEU A 94 -9.75 7.63 -17.31
N SER A 95 -10.93 7.38 -16.78
CA SER A 95 -11.70 8.37 -16.03
C SER A 95 -11.68 7.99 -14.55
N LEU A 96 -10.92 8.74 -13.77
CA LEU A 96 -10.81 8.60 -12.31
C LEU A 96 -11.85 9.51 -11.67
N THR A 97 -12.80 8.93 -10.96
CA THR A 97 -13.91 9.68 -10.34
C THR A 97 -14.08 9.28 -8.88
N ASN A 98 -14.23 10.26 -8.00
CA ASN A 98 -14.74 10.09 -6.64
C ASN A 98 -15.94 11.05 -6.43
N SER A 99 -16.42 11.19 -5.19
CA SER A 99 -17.57 12.05 -4.87
C SER A 99 -17.33 13.55 -5.10
N THR A 100 -16.08 14.00 -5.22
CA THR A 100 -15.72 15.43 -5.22
C THR A 100 -14.82 15.84 -6.39
N SER A 101 -14.35 14.91 -7.21
CA SER A 101 -13.35 15.14 -8.24
C SER A 101 -13.46 14.12 -9.36
N ALA A 102 -13.22 14.58 -10.58
CA ALA A 102 -13.10 13.75 -11.76
C ALA A 102 -11.89 14.20 -12.58
N THR A 103 -11.13 13.25 -13.11
CA THR A 103 -10.05 13.52 -14.06
C THR A 103 -10.00 12.43 -15.10
N THR A 104 -9.70 12.82 -16.34
CA THR A 104 -9.51 11.91 -17.45
C THR A 104 -8.08 11.98 -17.95
N LEU A 105 -7.47 10.81 -18.15
CA LEU A 105 -6.14 10.63 -18.76
C LEU A 105 -6.30 9.82 -20.04
N THR A 106 -5.60 10.20 -21.10
CA THR A 106 -5.62 9.49 -22.38
C THR A 106 -4.19 9.14 -22.79
N PHE A 107 -4.01 7.90 -23.23
CA PHE A 107 -2.75 7.39 -23.73
C PHE A 107 -2.98 6.74 -25.08
N SER A 108 -2.07 6.91 -26.03
CA SER A 108 -2.21 6.34 -27.37
C SER A 108 -0.89 5.85 -27.94
N ASN A 109 -0.96 5.10 -29.04
CA ASN A 109 0.22 4.70 -29.81
C ASN A 109 1.11 5.91 -30.12
N GLY A 110 2.29 5.94 -29.51
CA GLY A 110 3.26 7.01 -29.69
C GLY A 110 3.47 7.89 -28.47
N TYR A 111 2.44 8.32 -27.72
CA TYR A 111 2.61 9.22 -26.56
C TYR A 111 1.28 9.44 -25.80
N PRO A 112 1.32 9.89 -24.54
CA PRO A 112 2.42 9.70 -23.59
C PRO A 112 2.43 8.27 -23.03
N TYR A 113 3.60 7.71 -22.72
CA TYR A 113 3.70 6.42 -21.98
C TYR A 113 3.60 6.60 -20.47
N TYR A 114 3.62 7.85 -20.01
CA TYR A 114 3.66 8.24 -18.61
C TYR A 114 2.88 9.54 -18.43
N GLN A 115 2.02 9.61 -17.42
CA GLN A 115 1.34 10.83 -17.01
C GLN A 115 1.29 10.95 -15.49
N ALA A 116 1.48 12.17 -14.99
CA ALA A 116 1.35 12.49 -13.58
C ALA A 116 -0.01 13.13 -13.31
N ILE A 117 -0.62 12.78 -12.18
CA ILE A 117 -1.91 13.30 -11.71
C ILE A 117 -1.82 13.57 -10.21
N TYR A 118 -2.37 14.70 -9.77
CA TYR A 118 -2.57 14.94 -8.34
C TYR A 118 -3.89 14.32 -7.90
N LEU A 119 -3.84 13.44 -6.88
CA LEU A 119 -5.03 12.84 -6.29
C LEU A 119 -5.15 13.29 -4.83
N ASN A 120 -6.37 13.68 -4.45
CA ASN A 120 -6.73 13.89 -3.06
C ASN A 120 -6.97 12.54 -2.37
N GLN A 121 -7.01 12.55 -1.05
CA GLN A 121 -7.43 11.37 -0.29
C GLN A 121 -8.88 11.00 -0.66
N GLY A 122 -9.14 9.72 -0.88
CA GLY A 122 -10.47 9.21 -1.21
C GLY A 122 -10.44 7.96 -2.09
N ASP A 123 -11.61 7.36 -2.25
CA ASP A 123 -11.80 6.16 -3.06
C ASP A 123 -12.24 6.57 -4.48
N TYR A 124 -11.40 6.25 -5.46
CA TYR A 124 -11.66 6.53 -6.87
C TYR A 124 -12.12 5.27 -7.59
N THR A 125 -13.23 5.37 -8.31
CA THR A 125 -13.54 4.43 -9.38
C THR A 125 -12.77 4.86 -10.63
N VAL A 126 -12.10 3.92 -11.27
CA VAL A 126 -11.34 4.15 -12.50
C VAL A 126 -12.06 3.44 -13.64
N TYR A 127 -12.74 4.20 -14.49
CA TYR A 127 -13.33 3.68 -15.72
C TYR A 127 -12.26 3.65 -16.81
N ILE A 128 -12.00 2.46 -17.34
CA ILE A 128 -10.94 2.18 -18.31
C ILE A 128 -11.62 1.83 -19.62
N THR A 129 -11.26 2.51 -20.70
CA THR A 129 -11.71 2.17 -22.05
C THR A 129 -10.51 1.99 -22.95
N LEU A 130 -10.42 0.83 -23.61
CA LEU A 130 -9.41 0.52 -24.62
C LEU A 130 -10.10 0.49 -25.99
N SER A 131 -9.67 1.37 -26.89
CA SER A 131 -9.95 1.28 -28.32
C SER A 131 -8.69 0.82 -29.04
N TYR A 132 -8.81 -0.12 -29.98
CA TYR A 132 -7.64 -0.70 -30.64
C TYR A 132 -7.89 -1.13 -32.09
N GLN A 133 -6.80 -1.26 -32.82
CA GLN A 133 -6.69 -1.99 -34.08
C GLN A 133 -5.55 -3.02 -33.94
N VAL A 134 -5.86 -4.30 -34.18
CA VAL A 134 -4.87 -5.39 -34.18
C VAL A 134 -3.91 -5.19 -35.35
N SER A 135 -2.61 -5.35 -35.11
CA SER A 135 -1.61 -5.34 -36.17
C SER A 135 -1.89 -6.41 -37.22
N ASN A 136 -1.65 -6.11 -38.50
CA ASN A 136 -1.77 -7.11 -39.57
C ASN A 136 -0.73 -8.23 -39.43
N ASN A 137 0.40 -7.95 -38.76
CA ASN A 137 1.47 -8.90 -38.47
C ASN A 137 1.94 -8.68 -37.02
N PRO A 138 1.16 -9.10 -36.01
CA PRO A 138 1.52 -8.86 -34.61
C PRO A 138 2.74 -9.70 -34.23
N THR A 139 3.61 -9.16 -33.37
CA THR A 139 4.77 -9.88 -32.85
C THR A 139 4.42 -10.71 -31.61
N ILE A 140 3.30 -10.39 -30.96
CA ILE A 140 2.73 -11.15 -29.84
C ILE A 140 1.32 -11.64 -30.20
N TYR A 141 1.06 -12.92 -29.94
CA TYR A 141 -0.23 -13.58 -30.19
C TYR A 141 -1.00 -13.94 -28.92
N ASN A 142 -0.35 -13.92 -27.76
CA ASN A 142 -0.97 -14.19 -26.48
C ASN A 142 -0.28 -13.36 -25.39
N TYR A 143 -1.07 -12.65 -24.59
CA TYR A 143 -0.59 -11.85 -23.49
C TYR A 143 -1.54 -11.93 -22.30
N SER A 144 -0.99 -12.18 -21.11
CA SER A 144 -1.70 -12.09 -19.85
C SER A 144 -0.79 -11.43 -18.83
N GLY A 145 -1.08 -10.18 -18.49
CA GLY A 145 -0.24 -9.40 -17.58
C GLY A 145 -0.70 -7.96 -17.43
N PRO A 146 0.00 -7.18 -16.59
CA PRO A 146 -0.30 -5.78 -16.34
C PRO A 146 0.08 -4.88 -17.52
N VAL A 147 -0.91 -4.14 -18.00
CA VAL A 147 -0.77 -3.15 -19.08
C VAL A 147 -0.57 -1.74 -18.54
N MET A 148 -0.95 -1.48 -17.29
CA MET A 148 -0.77 -0.18 -16.64
C MET A 148 -0.26 -0.32 -15.22
N TYR A 149 0.51 0.66 -14.79
CA TYR A 149 1.10 0.75 -13.46
C TYR A 149 0.83 2.12 -12.84
N VAL A 150 0.74 2.15 -11.51
CA VAL A 150 0.57 3.38 -10.73
C VAL A 150 1.70 3.48 -9.72
N PHE A 151 2.38 4.62 -9.67
CA PHE A 151 3.46 4.92 -8.74
C PHE A 151 3.13 6.18 -7.95
N TYR A 152 3.62 6.28 -6.73
CA TYR A 152 3.53 7.49 -5.92
C TYR A 152 4.85 8.25 -5.96
N SER A 153 4.82 9.54 -6.29
CA SER A 153 5.97 10.43 -6.14
C SER A 153 5.99 11.00 -4.73
N SER A 154 7.02 10.66 -3.96
CA SER A 154 7.29 11.22 -2.63
C SER A 154 7.98 12.58 -2.70
#